data_AF-A0A7W0KMS9-F1
#
_entry.id   AF-A0A7W0KMS9-F1
#
_cell.length_a   1.000
_cell.length_b   1.000
_cell.length_c   1.000
_cell.angle_alpha   90.00
_cell.angle_beta   90.00
_cell.angle_gamma   90.00
#
_symmetry.space_group_name_H-M   'P 1'
#
loop_
_entity.id
_entity.type
_entity.pdbx_description
1 polymer ?
#
loop_
_entity_poly.entity_id
_entity_poly.type
_entity_poly.pdbx_seq_one_letter_code
_entity_poly.pdbx_strand_id
1 'polypeptide(L)' 'MRATALSPEFRAQSLDRLADTEVDVLVIGGGVVGAGCALDAATRGLTVGLVEARDFASGTSSRSSKLIHGGLRYLEMLDF' A
#
# COMPACT_ATOMS: atom_id res chain seq x y z
N MET A 1 2.47 -8.52 -16.61
CA MET A 1 1.49 -8.50 -15.49
C MET A 1 0.12 -8.84 -16.05
N ARG A 2 -0.56 -9.83 -15.47
CA ARG A 2 -1.95 -10.12 -15.84
C ARG A 2 -2.83 -9.13 -15.07
N ALA A 3 -3.62 -8.32 -15.76
CA ALA A 3 -4.54 -7.41 -15.10
C ALA A 3 -5.66 -8.22 -14.43
N THR A 4 -5.87 -7.99 -13.13
CA THR A 4 -6.96 -8.59 -12.36
C THR A 4 -7.90 -7.46 -11.93
N ALA A 5 -9.21 -7.69 -12.05
CA ALA A 5 -10.20 -6.72 -11.62
C ALA A 5 -10.21 -6.62 -10.08
N LEU A 6 -10.23 -5.39 -9.55
CA LEU A 6 -10.49 -5.13 -8.14
C LEU A 6 -12.00 -5.26 -7.91
N SER A 7 -12.47 -6.48 -7.62
CA SER A 7 -13.88 -6.80 -7.43
C SER A 7 -14.13 -7.48 -6.07
N PRO A 8 -15.39 -7.52 -5.60
CA PRO A 8 -15.76 -8.27 -4.39
C PRO A 8 -15.35 -9.74 -4.45
N GLU A 9 -15.45 -10.38 -5.62
CA GLU A 9 -15.07 -11.77 -5.83
C GLU A 9 -13.55 -11.95 -5.70
N PHE A 10 -12.77 -11.06 -6.30
CA PHE A 10 -11.31 -11.08 -6.15
C PHE A 10 -10.89 -10.85 -4.70
N ARG A 11 -11.59 -9.97 -3.97
CA ARG A 11 -11.35 -9.74 -2.54
C ARG A 11 -11.62 -11.00 -1.73
N ALA A 12 -12.77 -11.67 -1.94
CA ALA A 12 -13.10 -12.91 -1.24
C ALA A 12 -12.03 -14.00 -1.47
N GLN A 13 -11.65 -14.24 -2.73
CA GLN A 13 -10.58 -15.19 -3.08
C GLN A 13 -9.21 -14.80 -2.50
N SER A 14 -8.93 -13.50 -2.35
CA SER A 14 -7.68 -13.05 -1.73
C SER A 14 -7.67 -13.27 -0.22
N LEU A 15 -8.82 -13.14 0.44
CA LEU A 15 -8.96 -13.46 1.86
C LEU A 15 -8.81 -14.96 2.13
N ASP A 16 -9.45 -15.81 1.30
CA ASP A 16 -9.32 -17.27 1.42
C ASP A 16 -7.85 -17.69 1.26
N ARG A 17 -7.17 -17.17 0.22
CA ARG A 17 -5.73 -17.44 0.02
C ARG A 17 -4.86 -16.97 1.19
N LEU A 18 -5.15 -15.82 1.78
CA LEU A 18 -4.40 -15.31 2.94
C LEU A 18 -4.64 -16.14 4.21
N ALA A 19 -5.79 -16.80 4.34
CA ALA A 19 -6.06 -17.69 5.45
C ALA A 19 -5.35 -19.05 5.31
N ASP A 20 -5.22 -19.54 4.07
CA ASP A 20 -4.69 -20.87 3.78
C ASP A 20 -3.20 -20.89 3.44
N THR A 21 -2.60 -19.74 3.10
CA THR A 21 -1.22 -19.66 2.62
C THR A 21 -0.42 -18.60 3.40
N GLU A 22 0.73 -19.00 3.93
CA GLU A 22 1.69 -18.08 4.53
C GLU A 22 2.34 -17.20 3.44
N VAL A 23 2.47 -15.91 3.73
CA VAL A 23 3.13 -14.94 2.85
C VAL A 23 4.47 -14.53 3.46
N ASP A 24 5.46 -14.27 2.62
CA ASP A 24 6.77 -13.77 3.06
C ASP A 24 6.64 -12.39 3.75
N VAL A 25 5.72 -11.56 3.28
CA VAL A 25 5.44 -10.23 3.83
C VAL A 25 3.95 -9.98 3.94
N LEU A 26 3.48 -9.64 5.15
CA LEU A 26 2.14 -9.11 5.39
C LEU A 26 2.21 -7.61 5.71
N VAL A 27 1.62 -6.78 4.86
CA VAL A 27 1.51 -5.33 5.05
C VAL A 27 0.17 -4.98 5.67
N ILE A 28 0.20 -4.21 6.77
CA ILE A 28 -1.00 -3.71 7.44
C ILE A 28 -1.16 -2.21 7.15
N GLY A 29 -2.23 -1.87 6.42
CA GLY A 29 -2.58 -0.51 6.01
C GLY A 29 -2.37 -0.26 4.51
N GLY A 30 -3.45 0.08 3.82
CA GLY A 30 -3.51 0.39 2.38
C GLY A 30 -3.34 1.88 2.06
N GLY A 31 -2.60 2.62 2.88
CA GLY A 31 -2.15 3.98 2.57
C GLY A 31 -0.94 3.98 1.62
N VAL A 32 -0.44 5.16 1.27
CA VAL A 32 0.68 5.32 0.31
C VAL A 32 1.94 4.56 0.74
N VAL A 33 2.25 4.54 2.05
CA VAL A 33 3.41 3.81 2.59
C VAL A 33 3.22 2.31 2.41
N GLY A 34 2.09 1.75 2.85
CA GLY A 34 1.85 0.31 2.74
C GLY A 34 1.74 -0.16 1.30
N ALA A 35 1.09 0.61 0.41
CA ALA A 35 1.04 0.29 -1.01
C ALA A 35 2.45 0.29 -1.64
N GLY A 36 3.31 1.25 -1.28
CA GLY A 36 4.69 1.30 -1.72
C GLY A 36 5.52 0.11 -1.22
N CYS A 37 5.41 -0.22 0.07
CA CYS A 37 6.07 -1.39 0.65
C CYS A 37 5.61 -2.71 0.00
N ALA A 38 4.31 -2.87 -0.24
CA ALA A 38 3.78 -4.06 -0.89
C ALA A 38 4.26 -4.18 -2.33
N LEU A 39 4.33 -3.07 -3.07
CA LEU A 39 4.88 -3.04 -4.43
C LEU A 39 6.36 -3.41 -4.43
N ASP A 40 7.18 -2.81 -3.57
CA ASP A 40 8.61 -3.10 -3.47
C ASP A 40 8.89 -4.57 -3.10
N ALA A 41 8.16 -5.11 -2.12
CA ALA A 41 8.28 -6.52 -1.75
C ALA A 41 7.89 -7.45 -2.93
N ALA A 42 6.78 -7.16 -3.60
CA ALA A 42 6.31 -7.96 -4.72
C ALA A 42 7.27 -7.91 -5.93
N THR A 43 7.86 -6.75 -6.24
CA THR A 43 8.83 -6.62 -7.34
C THR A 43 10.15 -7.32 -7.06
N ARG A 44 10.46 -7.60 -5.79
CA ARG A 44 11.59 -8.44 -5.36
C ARG A 44 11.29 -9.94 -5.41
N GLY A 45 10.07 -10.33 -5.80
CA GLY A 45 9.66 -11.73 -5.95
C GLY A 45 9.12 -12.38 -4.67
N LEU A 46 8.87 -11.60 -3.63
CA LEU A 46 8.25 -12.08 -2.39
C LEU A 46 6.75 -12.30 -2.60
N THR A 47 6.19 -13.27 -1.90
CA THR A 47 4.74 -13.41 -1.74
C THR A 47 4.25 -12.36 -0.73
N VAL A 48 3.28 -11.54 -1.14
CA VAL A 48 2.86 -10.38 -0.35
C VAL A 48 1.36 -10.39 -0.12
N GLY A 49 0.97 -10.25 1.14
CA GLY A 49 -0.37 -9.87 1.57
C GLY A 49 -0.44 -8.39 1.92
N LEU A 50 -1.53 -7.72 1.58
CA LEU A 50 -1.84 -6.38 2.10
C LEU A 50 -3.28 -6.35 2.59
N VAL A 51 -3.47 -5.88 3.82
CA VAL A 51 -4.79 -5.70 4.43
C VAL A 51 -5.04 -4.24 4.78
N GLU A 52 -6.23 -3.74 4.48
CA GLU A 52 -6.70 -2.41 4.83
C GLU A 52 -8.06 -2.54 5.53
N ALA A 53 -8.24 -1.79 6.63
CA ALA A 53 -9.44 -1.85 7.45
C ALA A 53 -10.65 -1.17 6.78
N ARG A 54 -10.40 -0.23 5.86
CA ARG A 54 -11.41 0.56 5.15
C ARG A 54 -11.21 0.41 3.64
N ASP A 55 -11.27 1.53 2.90
CA ASP A 55 -10.92 1.60 1.49
C ASP A 55 -9.46 2.03 1.31
N PHE A 56 -8.87 1.69 0.17
CA PHE A 56 -7.51 2.08 -0.17
C PHE A 56 -7.34 3.60 -0.10
N ALA A 57 -6.20 4.03 0.44
CA ALA A 57 -5.87 5.44 0.68
C ALA A 57 -6.86 6.25 1.56
N SER A 58 -7.87 5.64 2.19
CA SER A 58 -8.91 6.35 2.95
C SER A 58 -8.42 7.11 4.20
N GLY A 59 -7.20 6.80 4.68
CA GLY A 59 -6.51 7.53 5.74
C GLY A 59 -5.89 8.87 5.27
N THR A 60 -4.79 9.27 5.90
CA THR A 60 -4.08 10.53 5.59
C THR A 60 -3.67 10.64 4.11
N SER A 61 -3.44 9.50 3.43
CA SER A 61 -3.04 9.47 2.02
C SER A 61 -4.04 10.11 1.06
N SER A 62 -5.33 10.20 1.39
CA SER A 62 -6.34 10.93 0.60
C SER A 62 -6.52 12.41 1.02
N ARG A 63 -5.92 12.79 2.16
CA ARG A 63 -6.12 14.08 2.85
C ARG A 63 -4.91 15.01 2.78
N SER A 64 -4.09 14.88 1.73
CA SER A 64 -2.99 15.80 1.45
C SER A 64 -3.44 17.03 0.66
N SER A 65 -2.52 17.98 0.47
CA SER A 65 -2.63 19.07 -0.50
C SER A 65 -2.64 18.60 -1.96
N LYS A 66 -2.42 17.30 -2.21
CA LYS A 66 -2.34 16.68 -3.55
C LYS A 66 -1.22 17.28 -4.42
N LEU A 67 -0.18 17.77 -3.77
CA LEU A 67 1.03 18.29 -4.40
C LEU A 67 2.25 17.49 -3.93
N ILE A 68 3.15 17.19 -4.85
CA ILE A 68 4.47 16.66 -4.53
C ILE A 68 5.41 17.85 -4.43
N HIS A 69 5.99 18.11 -3.26
CA HIS A 69 6.91 19.22 -3.05
C HIS A 69 8.07 18.80 -2.14
N GLY A 70 9.26 19.40 -2.36
CA GLY A 70 10.45 19.18 -1.53
C GLY A 70 10.40 19.86 -0.15
N GLY A 71 9.38 20.70 0.10
CA GLY A 71 9.22 21.38 1.39
C GLY A 71 10.19 22.54 1.56
N LEU A 72 10.14 23.52 0.64
CA LEU A 72 11.08 24.65 0.58
C LEU A 72 11.32 25.36 1.94
N ARG A 73 10.30 25.40 2.81
CA ARG A 73 10.37 25.93 4.17
C ARG A 73 11.42 25.26 5.08
N TYR A 74 11.82 24.02 4.79
CA TYR A 74 12.82 23.30 5.59
C TYR A 74 14.22 23.90 5.43
N LEU A 75 14.51 24.56 4.30
CA LEU A 75 15.78 25.24 4.07
C LEU A 75 16.02 26.40 5.05
N GLU A 76 14.97 27.16 5.39
CA GLU A 76 15.07 28.26 6.35
C GLU A 76 15.37 27.76 7.77
N MET A 77 15.02 26.51 8.08
CA MET A 77 15.26 25.88 9.38
C MET A 77 16.61 25.12 9.45
N LEU A 78 17.39 25.12 8.36
CA LEU A 78 18.63 24.34 8.23
C LEU A 78 18.43 22.83 8.49
N ASP A 79 17.27 22.31 8.12
CA ASP A 79 16.89 20.90 8.25
C ASP A 79 17.06 20.23 6.87
N PHE A 80 18.17 19.50 6.68
CA PHE A 80 18.59 18.89 5.41
C PHE A 80 18.67 17.36 5.50
#